data_AF-A0AAW0WN58-F1
#
_entry.id   AF-A0AAW0WN58-F1
#
_cell.length_a   1.000
_cell.length_b   1.000
_cell.length_c   1.000
_cell.angle_alpha   90.00
_cell.angle_beta   90.00
_cell.angle_gamma   90.00
#
_symmetry.space_group_name_H-M   'P 1'
#
loop_
_entity.id
_entity.type
_entity.pdbx_description
1 polymer ?
#
loop_
_entity_poly.entity_id
_entity_poly.type
_entity_poly.pdbx_seq_one_letter_code
_entity_poly.pdbx_strand_id
1 'polypeptide(L)'
;PYRRYEAWRYLSYALIHSGYVHLVVNLAMQTVLGLLLELVHGWWRVGAIYLAGVLAGSLAQSVTQPHFFLAGASGGVYAITYAHIGNLLLNWSEMQFRWVQLVLCLVVTVADVSYALWDSYGSSVQSNTGHMAHLAGAVAGLLVGINMLRNLKLRRWERVCWWVSLFVYVTLILVGIILNATLPVPEFFPDNDYTDFATMKARFLSSLT
;
A
#
# COMPACT_ATOMS: atom_id res chain seq x y z
N PRO A 1 -1.33 -14.44 3.53
CA PRO A 1 -1.85 -14.78 4.88
C PRO A 1 -1.98 -16.30 5.04
N TYR A 2 -1.85 -16.84 6.26
CA TYR A 2 -2.01 -18.28 6.52
C TYR A 2 -3.36 -18.79 5.97
N ARG A 3 -4.47 -18.15 6.37
CA ARG A 3 -5.82 -18.43 5.84
C ARG A 3 -6.17 -17.54 4.64
N ARG A 4 -5.68 -17.91 3.45
CA ARG A 4 -5.91 -17.16 2.19
C ARG A 4 -7.38 -17.07 1.76
N TYR A 5 -8.24 -17.99 2.18
CA TYR A 5 -9.66 -17.96 1.84
C TYR A 5 -10.49 -17.05 2.76
N GLU A 6 -9.91 -16.56 3.86
CA GLU A 6 -10.55 -15.59 4.74
C GLU A 6 -10.30 -14.17 4.20
N ALA A 7 -11.11 -13.75 3.23
CA ALA A 7 -10.93 -12.50 2.48
C ALA A 7 -10.75 -11.24 3.35
N TRP A 8 -11.40 -11.19 4.52
CA TRP A 8 -11.28 -10.07 5.46
C TRP A 8 -9.85 -9.81 5.93
N ARG A 9 -8.97 -10.83 5.92
CA ARG A 9 -7.56 -10.70 6.32
C ARG A 9 -6.73 -9.84 5.38
N TYR A 10 -7.13 -9.73 4.12
CA TYR A 10 -6.48 -8.84 3.13
C TYR A 10 -6.76 -7.36 3.41
N LEU A 11 -7.71 -7.05 4.29
CA LEU A 11 -8.03 -5.68 4.71
C LEU A 11 -7.67 -5.43 6.17
N SER A 12 -8.01 -6.35 7.08
CA SER A 12 -7.88 -6.13 8.52
C SER A 12 -6.43 -6.02 9.01
N TYR A 13 -5.45 -6.50 8.24
CA TYR A 13 -4.03 -6.36 8.60
C TYR A 13 -3.61 -4.89 8.75
N ALA A 14 -4.32 -3.96 8.08
CA ALA A 14 -4.07 -2.53 8.18
C ALA A 14 -4.37 -1.96 9.58
N LEU A 15 -5.12 -2.68 10.41
CA LEU A 15 -5.53 -2.24 11.74
C LEU A 15 -4.52 -2.63 12.84
N ILE A 16 -3.61 -3.56 12.55
CA ILE A 16 -2.58 -4.03 13.49
C ILE A 16 -1.23 -3.40 13.16
N HIS A 17 -0.40 -3.14 14.15
CA HIS A 17 0.91 -2.51 13.96
C HIS A 17 1.96 -3.25 14.79
N SER A 18 3.19 -3.33 14.26
CA SER A 18 4.33 -4.00 14.89
C SER A 18 4.90 -3.26 16.10
N GLY A 19 4.61 -1.97 16.28
CA GLY A 19 5.09 -1.18 17.41
C GLY A 19 4.59 0.27 17.41
N TYR A 20 4.87 0.99 18.49
CA TYR A 20 4.40 2.37 18.69
C TYR A 20 4.92 3.35 17.64
N VAL A 21 6.22 3.29 17.31
CA VAL A 21 6.80 4.18 16.29
C VAL A 21 6.14 3.93 14.93
N HIS A 22 5.97 2.66 14.55
CA HIS A 22 5.31 2.30 13.29
C HIS A 22 3.86 2.81 13.24
N LEU A 23 3.09 2.67 14.33
CA LEU A 23 1.74 3.22 14.44
C LEU A 23 1.71 4.74 14.32
N VAL A 24 2.55 5.46 15.08
CA VAL A 24 2.57 6.93 15.09
C VAL A 24 2.94 7.48 13.72
N VAL A 25 3.94 6.92 13.04
CA VAL A 25 4.34 7.36 11.70
C VAL A 25 3.21 7.13 10.69
N ASN A 26 2.55 5.96 10.71
CA ASN A 26 1.41 5.69 9.84
C ASN A 26 0.26 6.68 10.09
N LEU A 27 -0.13 6.90 11.35
CA LEU A 27 -1.20 7.82 11.70
C LEU A 27 -0.86 9.25 11.29
N ALA A 28 0.38 9.71 11.52
CA ALA A 28 0.82 11.04 11.14
C ALA A 28 0.76 11.24 9.62
N MET A 29 1.35 10.31 8.85
CA MET A 29 1.33 10.38 7.38
C MET A 29 -0.08 10.26 6.82
N GLN A 30 -0.87 9.30 7.31
CA GLN A 30 -2.26 9.10 6.90
C GLN A 30 -3.10 10.35 7.16
N THR A 31 -2.94 10.96 8.34
CA THR A 31 -3.71 12.15 8.72
C THR A 31 -3.30 13.34 7.87
N VAL A 32 -2.00 13.65 7.77
CA VAL A 32 -1.54 14.83 7.04
C VAL A 32 -1.83 14.70 5.54
N LEU A 33 -1.39 13.62 4.89
CA LEU A 33 -1.55 13.46 3.44
C LEU A 33 -3.02 13.14 3.07
N GLY A 34 -3.68 12.33 3.88
CA GLY A 34 -5.09 11.99 3.69
C GLY A 34 -5.98 13.22 3.77
N LEU A 35 -5.82 14.06 4.80
CA LEU A 35 -6.59 15.30 4.93
C LEU A 35 -6.34 16.26 3.77
N LEU A 36 -5.09 16.40 3.31
CA LEU A 36 -4.77 17.26 2.17
C LEU A 36 -5.51 16.83 0.90
N LEU A 37 -5.62 15.53 0.60
CA LEU A 37 -6.43 15.05 -0.52
C LEU A 37 -7.94 15.14 -0.23
N GLU A 38 -8.36 14.85 0.98
CA GLU A 38 -9.78 14.81 1.37
C GLU A 38 -10.43 16.18 1.23
N LEU A 39 -9.74 17.24 1.66
CA LEU A 39 -10.23 18.62 1.56
C LEU A 39 -10.50 19.06 0.11
N VAL A 40 -9.80 18.48 -0.87
CA VAL A 40 -9.93 18.84 -2.29
C VAL A 40 -10.89 17.89 -3.03
N HIS A 41 -10.79 16.59 -2.75
CA HIS A 41 -11.45 15.56 -3.55
C HIS A 41 -12.67 14.95 -2.87
N GLY A 42 -12.69 14.94 -1.53
CA GLY A 42 -13.74 14.35 -0.69
C GLY A 42 -13.35 13.00 -0.11
N TRP A 43 -13.85 12.71 1.10
CA TRP A 43 -13.47 11.57 1.94
C TRP A 43 -13.61 10.21 1.25
N TRP A 44 -14.68 9.99 0.50
CA TRP A 44 -14.97 8.66 -0.08
C TRP A 44 -13.98 8.28 -1.19
N ARG A 45 -13.43 9.26 -1.92
CA ARG A 45 -12.40 9.02 -2.95
C ARG A 45 -11.08 8.64 -2.30
N VAL A 46 -10.70 9.35 -1.23
CA VAL A 46 -9.49 9.06 -0.45
C VAL A 46 -9.61 7.71 0.26
N GLY A 47 -10.77 7.41 0.85
CA GLY A 47 -11.06 6.12 1.45
C GLY A 47 -10.98 4.96 0.45
N ALA A 48 -11.51 5.13 -0.77
CA ALA A 48 -11.40 4.12 -1.83
C ALA A 48 -9.95 3.88 -2.26
N ILE A 49 -9.15 4.95 -2.41
CA ILE A 49 -7.72 4.87 -2.72
C ILE A 49 -6.96 4.13 -1.61
N TYR A 50 -7.21 4.48 -0.35
CA TYR A 50 -6.59 3.84 0.80
C TYR A 50 -6.89 2.34 0.83
N LEU A 51 -8.16 1.94 0.72
CA LEU A 51 -8.56 0.54 0.72
C LEU A 51 -8.01 -0.23 -0.49
N ALA A 52 -7.95 0.41 -1.65
CA ALA A 52 -7.32 -0.16 -2.84
C ALA A 52 -5.84 -0.46 -2.63
N GLY A 53 -5.13 0.43 -1.93
CA GLY A 53 -3.73 0.25 -1.52
C GLY A 53 -3.54 -0.88 -0.52
N VAL A 54 -4.37 -0.95 0.51
CA VAL A 54 -4.38 -2.03 1.50
C VAL A 54 -4.60 -3.39 0.83
N LEU A 55 -5.59 -3.48 -0.07
CA LEU A 55 -5.87 -4.71 -0.79
C LEU A 55 -4.71 -5.12 -1.71
N ALA A 56 -4.18 -4.18 -2.51
CA ALA A 56 -3.05 -4.45 -3.39
C ALA A 56 -1.81 -4.87 -2.60
N GLY A 57 -1.55 -4.19 -1.48
CA GLY A 57 -0.41 -4.44 -0.60
C GLY A 57 -0.42 -5.86 -0.02
N SER A 58 -1.55 -6.30 0.54
CA SER A 58 -1.66 -7.65 1.09
C SER A 58 -1.64 -8.75 0.03
N LEU A 59 -2.27 -8.53 -1.13
CA LEU A 59 -2.22 -9.49 -2.23
C LEU A 59 -0.79 -9.68 -2.73
N ALA A 60 -0.06 -8.58 -2.98
CA ALA A 60 1.32 -8.60 -3.44
C ALA A 60 2.24 -9.25 -2.40
N GLN A 61 2.21 -8.81 -1.14
CA GLN A 61 3.02 -9.39 -0.07
C GLN A 61 2.80 -10.89 0.07
N SER A 62 1.54 -11.34 -0.02
CA SER A 62 1.20 -12.75 0.11
C SER A 62 1.80 -13.60 -1.01
N VAL A 63 1.98 -13.08 -2.22
CA VAL A 63 2.55 -13.85 -3.34
C VAL A 63 4.06 -13.67 -3.49
N THR A 64 4.67 -12.67 -2.86
CA THR A 64 6.12 -12.42 -2.98
C THR A 64 6.88 -12.91 -1.75
N GLN A 65 6.30 -12.76 -0.56
CA GLN A 65 6.91 -13.06 0.74
C GLN A 65 5.87 -13.70 1.68
N PRO A 66 5.33 -14.89 1.35
CA PRO A 66 4.20 -15.51 2.04
C PRO A 66 4.47 -15.85 3.52
N HIS A 67 5.73 -15.99 3.93
CA HIS A 67 6.14 -16.31 5.30
C HIS A 67 6.44 -15.08 6.17
N PHE A 68 6.46 -13.88 5.58
CA PHE A 68 6.68 -12.64 6.33
C PHE A 68 5.36 -12.14 6.92
N PHE A 69 5.40 -11.71 8.19
CA PHE A 69 4.22 -11.17 8.84
C PHE A 69 3.94 -9.77 8.33
N LEU A 70 2.74 -9.57 7.79
CA LEU A 70 2.29 -8.25 7.35
C LEU A 70 1.38 -7.64 8.42
N ALA A 71 1.80 -6.48 8.94
CA ALA A 71 1.03 -5.67 9.86
C ALA A 71 1.27 -4.19 9.54
N GLY A 72 0.21 -3.40 9.45
CA GLY A 72 0.32 -1.95 9.35
C GLY A 72 -0.54 -1.34 8.26
N ALA A 73 -0.99 -0.10 8.51
CA ALA A 73 -1.77 0.72 7.57
C ALA A 73 -0.98 1.16 6.32
N SER A 74 0.32 0.85 6.24
CA SER A 74 1.25 1.45 5.29
C SER A 74 0.89 1.23 3.83
N GLY A 75 0.35 0.05 3.45
CA GLY A 75 -0.14 -0.16 2.07
C GLY A 75 -1.16 0.90 1.63
N GLY A 76 -2.05 1.32 2.53
CA GLY A 76 -2.99 2.42 2.28
C GLY A 76 -2.35 3.81 2.38
N VAL A 77 -1.41 4.02 3.30
CA VAL A 77 -0.66 5.28 3.41
C VAL A 77 0.13 5.56 2.13
N TYR A 78 0.82 4.57 1.57
CA TYR A 78 1.52 4.71 0.30
C TYR A 78 0.57 4.95 -0.85
N ALA A 79 -0.62 4.34 -0.82
CA ALA A 79 -1.62 4.64 -1.83
C ALA A 79 -2.06 6.12 -1.79
N ILE A 80 -2.27 6.68 -0.60
CA ILE A 80 -2.54 8.12 -0.44
C ILE A 80 -1.35 8.96 -0.93
N THR A 81 -0.13 8.63 -0.50
CA THR A 81 1.10 9.35 -0.90
C THR A 81 1.27 9.38 -2.42
N TYR A 82 1.06 8.26 -3.11
CA TYR A 82 1.23 8.20 -4.57
C TYR A 82 -0.01 8.65 -5.34
N ALA A 83 -1.18 8.71 -4.71
CA ALA A 83 -2.33 9.41 -5.28
C ALA A 83 -2.08 10.92 -5.42
N HIS A 84 -1.25 11.53 -4.55
CA HIS A 84 -0.77 12.90 -4.78
C HIS A 84 0.05 13.03 -6.06
N ILE A 85 0.84 12.02 -6.44
CA ILE A 85 1.55 12.01 -7.74
C ILE A 85 0.54 11.89 -8.87
N GLY A 86 -0.45 11.00 -8.77
CA GLY A 86 -1.55 10.92 -9.73
C GLY A 86 -2.29 12.25 -9.91
N ASN A 87 -2.56 12.96 -8.81
CA ASN A 87 -3.16 14.29 -8.84
C ASN A 87 -2.27 15.31 -9.57
N LEU A 88 -0.96 15.32 -9.27
CA LEU A 88 0.01 16.19 -9.94
C LEU A 88 0.07 15.91 -11.44
N LEU A 89 0.05 14.64 -11.86
CA LEU A 89 0.08 14.27 -13.27
C LEU A 89 -1.14 14.79 -14.04
N LEU A 90 -2.34 14.67 -13.46
CA LEU A 90 -3.57 15.08 -14.13
C LEU A 90 -3.84 16.58 -14.07
N ASN A 91 -3.47 17.24 -12.97
CA ASN A 91 -3.89 18.62 -12.68
C ASN A 91 -2.70 19.61 -12.63
N TRP A 92 -1.54 19.26 -13.20
CA TRP A 92 -0.30 20.04 -13.07
C TRP A 92 -0.45 21.52 -13.42
N SER A 93 -1.20 21.84 -14.48
CA SER A 93 -1.40 23.22 -14.94
C SER A 93 -2.43 23.99 -14.12
N GLU A 94 -3.29 23.29 -13.40
CA GLU A 94 -4.43 23.82 -12.66
C GLU A 94 -4.09 24.03 -11.17
N MET A 95 -3.07 23.35 -10.66
CA MET A 95 -2.65 23.42 -9.27
C MET A 95 -1.74 24.63 -8.97
N GLN A 96 -2.16 25.48 -8.04
CA GLN A 96 -1.36 26.63 -7.58
C GLN A 96 -0.07 26.21 -6.87
N PHE A 97 -0.14 25.22 -5.98
CA PHE A 97 1.00 24.78 -5.14
C PHE A 97 1.67 23.49 -5.64
N ARG A 98 1.66 23.24 -6.96
CA ARG A 98 2.19 22.01 -7.57
C ARG A 98 3.63 21.67 -7.16
N TRP A 99 4.49 22.68 -7.06
CA TRP A 99 5.90 22.48 -6.68
C TRP A 99 6.06 22.08 -5.22
N VAL A 100 5.26 22.65 -4.31
CA VAL A 100 5.27 22.28 -2.89
C VAL A 100 4.85 20.83 -2.73
N GLN A 101 3.76 20.44 -3.40
CA GLN A 101 3.30 19.05 -3.36
C GLN A 101 4.32 18.10 -4.01
N LEU A 102 4.95 18.48 -5.12
CA LEU A 102 6.00 17.67 -5.74
C LEU A 102 7.19 17.46 -4.80
N VAL A 103 7.69 18.54 -4.19
CA VAL A 103 8.80 18.47 -3.23
C VAL A 103 8.43 17.63 -2.02
N LEU A 104 7.21 17.79 -1.48
CA LEU A 104 6.73 16.96 -0.37
C LEU A 104 6.73 15.48 -0.73
N CYS A 105 6.16 15.12 -1.90
CA CYS A 105 6.15 13.74 -2.36
C CYS A 105 7.57 13.20 -2.60
N LEU A 106 8.48 14.00 -3.16
CA LEU A 106 9.87 13.60 -3.38
C LEU A 106 10.61 13.38 -2.06
N VAL A 107 10.49 14.29 -1.09
CA VAL A 107 11.11 14.15 0.23
C VAL A 107 10.62 12.89 0.93
N VAL A 108 9.29 12.66 0.95
CA VAL A 108 8.71 11.45 1.54
C VAL A 108 9.22 10.20 0.83
N THR A 109 9.23 10.18 -0.51
CA THR A 109 9.70 9.03 -1.29
C THR A 109 11.19 8.74 -1.06
N VAL A 110 12.03 9.78 -1.04
CA VAL A 110 13.47 9.62 -0.83
C VAL A 110 13.76 9.15 0.59
N ALA A 111 13.13 9.76 1.60
CA ALA A 111 13.29 9.34 3.00
C ALA A 111 12.89 7.87 3.17
N ASP A 112 11.79 7.47 2.54
CA ASP A 112 11.28 6.12 2.62
C ASP A 112 12.18 5.08 1.93
N VAL A 113 12.57 5.32 0.68
CA VAL A 113 13.48 4.44 -0.05
C VAL A 113 14.82 4.35 0.68
N SER A 114 15.31 5.46 1.23
CA SER A 114 16.55 5.47 2.02
C SER A 114 16.41 4.61 3.27
N TYR A 115 15.27 4.68 3.97
CA TYR A 115 15.00 3.83 5.12
C TYR A 115 14.91 2.35 4.72
N ALA A 116 14.21 2.02 3.64
CA ALA A 116 14.11 0.65 3.14
C ALA A 116 15.47 0.06 2.73
N LEU A 117 16.33 0.87 2.09
CA LEU A 117 17.70 0.45 1.74
C LEU A 117 18.57 0.25 2.98
N TRP A 118 18.49 1.16 3.95
CA TRP A 118 19.21 1.03 5.21
C TRP A 118 18.76 -0.22 5.98
N ASP A 119 17.46 -0.48 6.02
CA ASP A 119 16.91 -1.67 6.65
C ASP A 119 17.28 -2.97 5.92
N SER A 120 17.33 -2.96 4.59
CA SER A 120 17.67 -4.15 3.81
C SER A 120 19.17 -4.50 3.85
N TYR A 121 20.04 -3.48 3.84
CA TYR A 121 21.48 -3.67 3.61
C TYR A 121 22.39 -3.16 4.74
N GLY A 122 21.90 -2.26 5.59
CA GLY A 122 22.71 -1.56 6.59
C GLY A 122 22.38 -1.87 8.03
N SER A 123 21.23 -2.49 8.32
CA SER A 123 20.86 -2.92 9.67
C SER A 123 21.33 -4.34 9.94
N SER A 124 21.80 -4.61 11.16
CA SER A 124 22.08 -5.96 11.65
C SER A 124 20.83 -6.72 12.09
N VAL A 125 19.71 -6.00 12.19
CA VAL A 125 18.38 -6.49 12.54
C VAL A 125 17.43 -5.94 11.49
N GLN A 126 16.99 -6.79 10.57
CA GLN A 126 16.02 -6.40 9.54
C GLN A 126 14.66 -6.17 10.17
N SER A 127 14.06 -5.03 9.89
CA SER A 127 12.67 -4.78 10.24
C SER A 127 11.75 -5.66 9.38
N ASN A 128 10.66 -6.15 9.94
CA ASN A 128 9.67 -6.94 9.21
C ASN A 128 8.73 -6.06 8.37
N THR A 129 9.31 -5.06 7.69
CA THR A 129 8.55 -4.06 6.96
C THR A 129 8.24 -4.62 5.58
N GLY A 130 6.96 -4.80 5.26
CA GLY A 130 6.51 -5.35 3.98
C GLY A 130 6.78 -4.41 2.82
N HIS A 131 8.03 -4.36 2.33
CA HIS A 131 8.42 -3.48 1.21
C HIS A 131 7.58 -3.75 -0.05
N MET A 132 7.20 -5.00 -0.30
CA MET A 132 6.32 -5.34 -1.41
C MET A 132 4.90 -4.82 -1.20
N ALA A 133 4.40 -4.81 0.04
CA ALA A 133 3.13 -4.16 0.36
C ALA A 133 3.17 -2.65 0.14
N HIS A 134 4.29 -2.00 0.47
CA HIS A 134 4.50 -0.56 0.26
C HIS A 134 4.53 -0.22 -1.23
N LEU A 135 5.31 -0.97 -2.01
CA LEU A 135 5.40 -0.81 -3.46
C LEU A 135 4.04 -1.03 -4.14
N ALA A 136 3.34 -2.11 -3.80
CA ALA A 136 2.02 -2.38 -4.37
C ALA A 136 0.98 -1.33 -3.96
N GLY A 137 1.05 -0.83 -2.72
CA GLY A 137 0.27 0.31 -2.24
C GLY A 137 0.53 1.57 -3.07
N ALA A 138 1.81 1.91 -3.32
CA ALA A 138 2.20 3.05 -4.14
C ALA A 138 1.68 2.94 -5.58
N VAL A 139 1.83 1.78 -6.21
CA VAL A 139 1.31 1.50 -7.56
C VAL A 139 -0.22 1.63 -7.57
N ALA A 140 -0.91 1.03 -6.61
CA ALA A 140 -2.36 1.16 -6.48
C ALA A 140 -2.79 2.62 -6.29
N GLY A 141 -2.10 3.38 -5.45
CA GLY A 141 -2.34 4.80 -5.23
C GLY A 141 -2.23 5.64 -6.47
N LEU A 142 -1.18 5.44 -7.26
CA LEU A 142 -0.99 6.13 -8.53
C LEU A 142 -2.12 5.80 -9.52
N LEU A 143 -2.39 4.51 -9.72
CA LEU A 143 -3.38 4.05 -10.71
C LEU A 143 -4.80 4.43 -10.30
N VAL A 144 -5.20 4.13 -9.06
CA VAL A 144 -6.54 4.43 -8.54
C VAL A 144 -6.69 5.94 -8.30
N GLY A 145 -5.64 6.65 -7.93
CA GLY A 145 -5.62 8.11 -7.83
C GLY A 145 -5.96 8.80 -9.15
N ILE A 146 -5.37 8.34 -10.26
CA ILE A 146 -5.74 8.82 -11.62
C ILE A 146 -7.23 8.60 -11.91
N ASN A 147 -7.81 7.51 -11.40
CA ASN A 147 -9.21 7.17 -11.64
C ASN A 147 -10.19 7.93 -10.74
N MET A 148 -9.85 8.04 -9.45
CA MET A 148 -10.74 8.47 -8.39
C MET A 148 -10.59 9.94 -8.04
N LEU A 149 -9.45 10.58 -8.26
CA LEU A 149 -9.32 12.01 -7.93
C LEU A 149 -10.01 12.87 -8.98
N ARG A 150 -10.35 14.11 -8.58
CA ARG A 150 -11.04 15.04 -9.47
C ARG A 150 -10.06 15.52 -10.54
N ASN A 151 -10.43 15.37 -11.80
CA ASN A 151 -9.73 15.97 -12.92
C ASN A 151 -10.43 17.30 -13.27
N LEU A 152 -9.71 18.41 -13.10
CA LEU A 152 -10.26 19.76 -13.23
C LEU A 152 -10.49 20.16 -14.69
N LYS A 153 -9.69 19.67 -15.62
CA LYS A 153 -9.80 19.97 -17.06
C LYS A 153 -9.50 18.73 -17.89
N LEU A 154 -10.55 18.01 -18.29
CA LEU A 154 -10.46 16.79 -19.08
C LEU A 154 -9.79 17.00 -20.44
N ARG A 155 -8.57 16.50 -20.60
CA ARG A 155 -7.86 16.40 -21.89
C ARG A 155 -8.01 14.99 -22.47
N ARG A 156 -7.87 14.87 -23.80
CA ARG A 156 -8.00 13.57 -24.49
C ARG A 156 -7.01 12.53 -23.98
N TRP A 157 -5.76 12.91 -23.73
CA TRP A 157 -4.72 12.00 -23.24
C TRP A 157 -4.99 11.54 -21.80
N GLU A 158 -5.56 12.39 -20.95
CA GLU A 158 -5.93 12.04 -19.57
C GLU A 158 -7.03 10.98 -19.53
N ARG A 159 -7.96 11.01 -20.49
CA ARG A 159 -8.97 9.95 -20.64
C ARG A 159 -8.33 8.60 -20.98
N VAL A 160 -7.30 8.60 -21.83
CA VAL A 160 -6.54 7.37 -22.14
C VAL A 160 -5.81 6.89 -20.89
N CYS A 161 -5.12 7.77 -20.16
CA CYS A 161 -4.47 7.44 -18.89
C CYS A 161 -5.47 6.86 -17.87
N TRP A 162 -6.68 7.40 -17.79
CA TRP A 162 -7.76 6.89 -16.94
C TRP A 162 -8.10 5.43 -17.28
N TRP A 163 -8.41 5.13 -18.54
CA TRP A 163 -8.75 3.76 -18.94
C TRP A 163 -7.59 2.78 -18.78
N VAL A 164 -6.37 3.19 -19.15
CA VAL A 164 -5.17 2.37 -19.00
C VAL A 164 -4.92 2.07 -17.53
N SER A 165 -4.96 3.07 -16.65
CA SER A 165 -4.72 2.87 -15.23
C SER A 165 -5.79 1.99 -14.57
N LEU A 166 -7.06 2.12 -14.96
CA LEU A 166 -8.13 1.23 -14.51
C LEU A 166 -7.87 -0.21 -14.92
N PHE A 167 -7.60 -0.43 -16.21
CA PHE A 167 -7.35 -1.76 -16.75
C PHE A 167 -6.15 -2.44 -16.09
N VAL A 168 -5.05 -1.70 -15.92
CA VAL A 168 -3.85 -2.20 -15.24
C VAL A 168 -4.14 -2.56 -13.79
N TYR A 169 -4.81 -1.67 -13.03
CA TYR A 169 -5.13 -1.95 -11.63
C TYR A 169 -6.02 -3.18 -11.48
N VAL A 170 -7.11 -3.26 -12.26
CA VAL A 170 -8.02 -4.41 -12.23
C VAL A 170 -7.28 -5.70 -12.58
N THR A 171 -6.41 -5.67 -13.59
CA THR A 171 -5.60 -6.83 -13.99
C THR A 171 -4.68 -7.27 -12.85
N LEU A 172 -3.96 -6.34 -12.20
CA LEU A 172 -3.07 -6.66 -11.09
C LEU A 172 -3.81 -7.28 -9.90
N ILE A 173 -4.99 -6.75 -9.55
CA ILE A 173 -5.83 -7.30 -8.48
C ILE A 173 -6.34 -8.69 -8.84
N LEU A 174 -6.85 -8.89 -10.07
CA LEU A 174 -7.33 -10.19 -10.52
C LEU A 174 -6.21 -11.23 -10.53
N VAL A 175 -5.02 -10.88 -11.04
CA VAL A 175 -3.84 -11.75 -10.99
C VAL A 175 -3.47 -12.07 -9.55
N GLY A 176 -3.41 -11.07 -8.66
CA GLY A 176 -3.13 -11.27 -7.25
C GLY A 176 -4.12 -12.22 -6.57
N ILE A 177 -5.42 -12.08 -6.86
CA ILE A 177 -6.47 -12.98 -6.35
C ILE A 177 -6.30 -14.39 -6.91
N ILE A 178 -6.13 -14.53 -8.23
CA ILE A 178 -5.97 -15.84 -8.88
C ILE A 178 -4.75 -16.55 -8.30
N LEU A 179 -3.60 -15.88 -8.22
CA LEU A 179 -2.39 -16.44 -7.62
C LEU A 179 -2.66 -16.87 -6.17
N ASN A 180 -3.28 -16.02 -5.35
CA ASN A 180 -3.64 -16.38 -3.98
C ASN A 180 -4.69 -17.49 -3.87
N ALA A 181 -5.48 -17.78 -4.90
CA ALA A 181 -6.50 -18.83 -4.88
C ALA A 181 -6.02 -20.14 -5.49
N THR A 182 -5.17 -20.10 -6.52
CA THR A 182 -4.88 -21.26 -7.38
C THR A 182 -3.43 -21.70 -7.39
N LEU A 183 -2.48 -20.93 -6.86
CA LEU A 183 -1.07 -21.35 -6.81
C LEU A 183 -0.95 -22.69 -6.05
N PRO A 184 -0.63 -23.80 -6.75
CA PRO A 184 -0.68 -25.14 -6.19
C PRO A 184 0.75 -25.57 -5.88
N VAL A 185 1.48 -24.74 -5.13
CA VAL A 185 2.86 -25.04 -4.75
C VAL A 185 2.82 -25.48 -3.30
N PRO A 186 2.97 -26.80 -3.01
CA PRO A 186 3.16 -27.28 -1.66
C PRO A 186 4.28 -26.49 -0.99
N GLU A 187 4.12 -26.17 0.29
CA GLU A 187 5.11 -25.43 1.11
C GLU A 187 5.34 -23.95 0.75
N PHE A 188 4.87 -23.45 -0.40
CA PHE A 188 5.04 -22.03 -0.76
C PHE A 188 4.24 -21.11 0.16
N PHE A 189 3.00 -21.49 0.49
CA PHE A 189 2.22 -20.78 1.49
C PHE A 189 2.37 -21.49 2.84
N PRO A 190 2.42 -20.73 3.95
CA PRO A 190 2.44 -21.33 5.27
C PRO A 190 1.21 -22.22 5.49
N ASP A 191 1.42 -23.34 6.19
CA ASP A 191 0.34 -24.23 6.58
C ASP A 191 -0.71 -23.53 7.43
N ASN A 192 -1.96 -23.97 7.30
CA ASN A 192 -3.09 -23.50 8.11
C ASN A 192 -3.07 -24.01 9.55
N ASP A 193 -1.90 -24.29 10.13
CA ASP A 193 -1.81 -24.86 11.47
C ASP A 193 -1.79 -23.78 12.56
N TYR A 194 -2.78 -23.87 13.44
CA TYR A 194 -3.03 -22.97 14.58
C TYR A 194 -3.13 -23.75 15.89
N THR A 195 -2.51 -24.94 15.98
CA THR A 195 -2.61 -25.78 17.17
C THR A 195 -2.16 -25.09 18.46
N ASP A 196 -1.40 -23.98 18.40
CA ASP A 196 -1.06 -23.18 19.57
C ASP A 196 -0.87 -21.66 19.30
N PHE A 197 -1.66 -20.82 19.99
CA PHE A 197 -1.54 -19.35 19.96
C PHE A 197 -0.19 -18.88 20.50
N ALA A 198 0.40 -19.59 21.47
CA ALA A 198 1.71 -19.22 22.00
C ALA A 198 2.80 -19.41 20.94
N THR A 199 2.73 -20.46 20.13
CA THR A 199 3.60 -20.68 18.97
C THR A 199 3.43 -19.60 17.90
N MET A 200 2.20 -19.19 17.59
CA MET A 200 1.94 -18.11 16.65
C MET A 200 2.48 -16.76 17.15
N LYS A 201 2.23 -16.45 18.43
CA LYS A 201 2.73 -15.25 19.08
C LYS A 201 4.26 -15.26 19.13
N ALA A 202 4.88 -16.39 19.44
CA ALA A 202 6.32 -16.55 19.44
C ALA A 202 6.92 -16.30 18.05
N ARG A 203 6.33 -16.87 16.99
CA ARG A 203 6.76 -16.63 15.59
C ARG A 203 6.59 -15.18 15.15
N PHE A 204 5.48 -14.55 15.53
CA PHE A 204 5.25 -13.13 15.25
C PHE A 204 6.28 -12.26 15.98
N LEU A 205 6.48 -12.48 17.28
CA LEU A 205 7.45 -11.71 18.06
C LEU A 205 8.89 -11.94 17.59
N SER A 206 9.28 -13.17 17.24
CA SER A 206 10.61 -13.45 16.68
C SER A 206 10.82 -12.83 15.32
N SER A 207 9.75 -12.53 14.59
CA SER A 207 9.84 -11.81 13.32
C SER A 207 9.97 -10.31 13.50
N LEU A 208 9.76 -9.78 14.72
CA LEU A 208 9.89 -8.34 15.04
C LEU A 208 11.24 -7.99 15.69
N THR A 209 12.09 -8.97 15.95
CA THR A 209 13.38 -8.87 16.65
C THR A 209 14.51 -9.39 15.78
#